data_AF-A0A2A5WTZ2-F1
#
_entry.id   AF-A0A2A5WTZ2-F1
#
_cell.length_a   1.000
_cell.length_b   1.000
_cell.length_c   1.000
_cell.angle_alpha   90.00
_cell.angle_beta   90.00
_cell.angle_gamma   90.00
#
_symmetry.space_group_name_H-M   'P 1'
#
loop_
_entity.id
_entity.type
_entity.pdbx_description
1 polymer ?
#
loop_
_entity_poly.entity_id
_entity_poly.type
_entity_poly.pdbx_seq_one_letter_code
_entity_poly.pdbx_strand_id
1 'polypeptide(L)'
;MDARQALELTPVLRPDWVVGGAYDPTWKSIDVHELLQGYQRGIRARDGDVRTNARVTGIDHTSHWQVTAGEVFTAPILVNAAGSWAR
;
A
#
# COMPACT_ATOMS: atom_id res chain seq x y z
N MET A 1 -20.27 -3.64 21.27
CA MET A 1 -20.27 -4.68 22.33
C MET A 1 -20.14 -4.02 23.67
N ASP A 2 -20.66 -4.65 24.72
CA ASP A 2 -20.50 -4.17 26.09
C ASP A 2 -19.07 -4.40 26.61
N ALA A 3 -18.75 -3.84 27.78
CA ALA A 3 -17.42 -3.95 28.37
C ALA A 3 -17.03 -5.39 28.73
N ARG A 4 -18.00 -6.22 29.14
CA ARG A 4 -17.75 -7.63 29.49
C ARG A 4 -17.34 -8.42 28.27
N GLN A 5 -18.09 -8.29 27.18
CA GLN A 5 -17.78 -8.91 25.88
C GLN A 5 -16.41 -8.48 25.33
N ALA A 6 -16.04 -7.20 25.52
CA ALA A 6 -14.74 -6.70 25.10
C ALA A 6 -13.58 -7.32 25.92
N LEU A 7 -13.76 -7.47 27.23
CA LEU A 7 -12.77 -8.10 28.11
C LEU A 7 -12.66 -9.62 27.89
N GLU A 8 -13.76 -10.29 27.56
CA GLU A 8 -13.77 -11.71 27.16
C GLU A 8 -12.97 -11.93 25.86
N LEU A 9 -13.09 -11.02 24.89
CA LEU A 9 -12.36 -11.11 23.61
C LEU A 9 -10.90 -10.64 23.69
N THR A 10 -10.60 -9.64 24.54
CA THR A 10 -9.25 -9.06 24.68
C THR A 10 -8.87 -8.93 26.16
N PRO A 11 -8.43 -10.02 26.82
CA PRO A 11 -8.21 -10.04 28.27
C PRO A 11 -7.08 -9.13 28.77
N VAL A 12 -6.23 -8.61 27.88
CA VAL A 12 -5.11 -7.72 28.23
C VAL A 12 -5.55 -6.27 28.48
N LEU A 13 -6.79 -5.90 28.13
CA LEU A 13 -7.32 -4.56 28.42
C LEU A 13 -7.50 -4.36 29.93
N ARG A 14 -7.27 -3.13 30.41
CA ARG A 14 -7.50 -2.80 31.82
C ARG A 14 -9.00 -2.61 32.09
N PRO A 15 -9.64 -3.40 32.99
CA PRO A 15 -11.09 -3.35 33.18
C PRO A 15 -11.62 -1.95 33.51
N ASP A 16 -10.97 -1.22 34.40
CA ASP A 16 -11.40 0.11 34.86
C ASP A 16 -11.32 1.20 33.77
N TRP A 17 -10.77 0.88 32.60
CA TRP A 17 -10.57 1.80 31.48
C TRP A 17 -11.49 1.46 30.29
N VAL A 18 -12.24 0.36 30.35
CA VAL A 18 -13.08 -0.12 29.25
C VAL A 18 -14.54 0.18 29.52
N VAL A 19 -15.13 1.09 28.73
CA VAL A 19 -16.57 1.38 28.76
C VAL A 19 -17.37 0.53 27.76
N GLY A 20 -16.69 -0.12 26.81
CA GLY A 20 -17.27 -0.93 25.74
C GLY A 20 -16.30 -1.10 24.57
N GLY A 21 -16.74 -1.73 23.48
CA GLY A 21 -15.91 -1.95 22.30
C GLY A 21 -16.68 -1.89 20.97
N ALA A 22 -15.97 -1.52 19.91
CA ALA A 22 -16.38 -1.73 18.52
C ALA A 22 -15.60 -2.93 17.96
N TYR A 23 -16.31 -3.89 17.38
CA TYR A 23 -15.73 -5.12 16.88
C TYR A 23 -16.28 -5.44 15.51
N ASP A 24 -15.36 -5.61 14.57
CA ASP A 24 -15.66 -6.09 13.23
C ASP A 24 -15.00 -7.47 13.05
N PRO A 25 -15.77 -8.57 13.03
CA PRO A 25 -15.21 -9.91 12.84
C PRO A 25 -14.61 -10.11 11.44
N THR A 26 -14.91 -9.22 10.49
CA THR A 26 -14.39 -9.28 9.12
C THR A 26 -13.03 -8.61 8.99
N TRP A 27 -12.62 -7.77 9.95
CA TRP A 27 -11.28 -7.21 9.96
C TRP A 27 -10.23 -8.30 10.17
N LYS A 28 -9.15 -8.18 9.40
CA LYS A 28 -8.01 -9.08 9.43
C LYS A 28 -6.74 -8.25 9.35
N SER A 29 -5.71 -8.68 10.07
CA SER A 29 -4.37 -8.20 9.82
C SER A 29 -3.91 -8.71 8.46
N ILE A 30 -3.27 -7.85 7.68
CA ILE A 30 -2.62 -8.22 6.44
C ILE A 30 -1.12 -8.15 6.63
N ASP A 31 -0.40 -9.13 6.08
CA ASP A 31 1.03 -8.97 5.84
C ASP A 31 1.19 -8.10 4.59
N VAL A 32 1.46 -6.81 4.81
CA VAL A 32 1.62 -5.83 3.73
C VAL A 32 2.81 -6.18 2.85
N HIS A 33 3.88 -6.75 3.43
CA HIS A 33 5.06 -7.12 2.67
C HIS A 33 4.73 -8.24 1.68
N GLU A 34 4.14 -9.32 2.16
CA GLU A 34 3.72 -10.44 1.30
C GLU A 34 2.71 -10.03 0.24
N LEU A 35 1.75 -9.17 0.60
CA LEU A 35 0.76 -8.66 -0.35
C LEU A 35 1.43 -7.90 -1.51
N LEU A 36 2.34 -6.98 -1.20
CA LEU A 36 3.06 -6.21 -2.22
C LEU A 36 3.97 -7.08 -3.08
N GLN A 37 4.63 -8.07 -2.49
CA GLN A 37 5.41 -9.07 -3.24
C GLN A 37 4.52 -9.89 -4.16
N GLY A 38 3.33 -10.27 -3.70
CA GLY A 38 2.29 -10.94 -4.49
C GLY A 38 1.90 -10.13 -5.74
N TYR A 39 1.65 -8.83 -5.58
CA TYR A 39 1.36 -7.96 -6.73
C TYR A 39 2.54 -7.83 -7.70
N GLN A 40 3.77 -7.67 -7.20
CA GLN A 40 4.95 -7.62 -8.08
C GLN A 40 5.12 -8.91 -8.89
N ARG A 41 4.94 -10.08 -8.27
CA ARG A 41 4.92 -11.37 -8.99
C ARG A 41 3.80 -11.41 -10.04
N GLY A 42 2.62 -10.93 -9.69
CA GLY A 42 1.46 -10.87 -10.58
C GLY A 42 1.65 -9.99 -11.81
N ILE A 43 2.36 -8.86 -11.66
CA ILE A 43 2.75 -7.97 -12.77
C ILE A 43 3.74 -8.69 -13.69
N ARG A 44 4.82 -9.24 -13.12
CA ARG A 44 5.86 -9.95 -13.90
C ARG A 44 5.32 -11.16 -14.65
N ALA A 45 4.39 -11.90 -14.04
CA ALA A 45 3.73 -13.05 -14.67
C ALA A 45 2.81 -12.68 -15.84
N ARG A 46 2.53 -11.38 -16.04
CA ARG A 46 1.73 -10.83 -17.14
C ARG A 46 2.58 -9.94 -18.06
N ASP A 47 3.87 -10.27 -18.16
CA ASP A 47 4.88 -9.57 -18.97
C ASP A 47 5.08 -8.09 -18.62
N GLY A 48 4.58 -7.66 -17.46
CA GLY A 48 4.83 -6.32 -16.94
C GLY A 48 6.24 -6.20 -16.34
N ASP A 49 6.83 -5.01 -16.48
CA ASP A 49 8.15 -4.72 -15.96
C ASP A 49 8.07 -3.96 -14.62
N VAL A 50 8.89 -4.39 -13.66
CA VAL A 50 9.03 -3.75 -12.36
C VAL A 50 10.52 -3.48 -12.16
N ARG A 51 10.90 -2.20 -12.34
CA ARG A 51 12.24 -1.70 -12.09
C ARG A 51 12.32 -1.05 -10.70
N THR A 52 13.08 -1.65 -9.81
CA THR A 52 13.44 -1.07 -8.51
C THR A 52 14.80 -0.37 -8.60
N ASN A 53 15.15 0.42 -7.59
CA ASN A 53 16.36 1.27 -7.59
C ASN A 53 16.43 2.26 -8.79
N ALA A 54 15.32 2.47 -9.49
CA ALA A 54 15.17 3.40 -10.60
C ALA A 54 14.48 4.68 -10.10
N ARG A 55 15.22 5.54 -9.39
CA ARG A 55 14.68 6.81 -8.91
C ARG A 55 14.34 7.71 -10.09
N VAL A 56 13.09 8.16 -10.17
CA VAL A 56 12.68 9.20 -11.12
C VAL A 56 13.29 10.54 -10.71
N THR A 57 13.98 11.19 -11.65
CA THR A 57 14.66 12.48 -11.45
C THR A 57 14.14 13.59 -12.35
N GLY A 58 13.35 13.26 -13.37
CA GLY A 58 12.77 14.22 -14.29
C GLY A 58 11.52 13.65 -14.95
N ILE A 59 10.54 14.50 -15.18
CA ILE A 59 9.30 14.16 -15.87
C ILE A 59 8.97 15.34 -16.78
N ASP A 60 8.80 15.07 -18.06
CA ASP A 60 8.42 16.05 -19.07
C ASP A 60 7.21 15.54 -19.86
N HIS A 61 6.41 16.47 -20.36
CA HIS A 61 5.29 16.16 -21.24
C HIS A 61 5.39 16.94 -22.53
N THR A 62 5.55 16.21 -23.63
CA THR A 62 5.54 16.77 -24.99
C THR A 62 4.30 16.25 -25.72
N SER A 63 4.46 15.27 -26.61
CA SER A 63 3.36 14.50 -27.20
C SER A 63 3.00 13.25 -26.39
N HIS A 64 3.96 12.74 -25.62
CA HIS A 64 3.84 11.65 -24.66
C HIS A 64 4.58 12.05 -23.37
N TRP A 65 4.34 11.34 -22.28
CA TRP A 65 5.15 11.46 -21.07
C TRP A 65 6.55 10.91 -21.33
N GLN A 66 7.56 11.65 -20.88
CA GLN A 66 8.95 11.20 -20.80
C GLN A 66 9.38 11.22 -19.34
N VAL A 67 9.87 10.09 -18.84
CA VAL A 67 10.27 9.90 -17.44
C VAL A 67 11.74 9.51 -17.41
N THR A 68 12.57 10.32 -16.76
CA THR A 68 13.98 10.05 -16.55
C THR A 68 14.19 9.32 -15.23
N ALA A 69 14.74 8.10 -15.28
CA ALA A 69 15.10 7.29 -14.12
C ALA A 69 16.34 6.43 -14.42
N GLY A 70 17.48 7.07 -14.65
CA GLY A 70 18.72 6.44 -15.16
C GLY A 70 18.71 6.29 -16.69
N GLU A 71 17.63 5.74 -17.23
CA GLU A 71 17.26 5.80 -18.65
C GLU A 71 15.96 6.62 -18.84
N VAL A 72 15.56 6.88 -20.09
CA VAL A 72 14.33 7.61 -20.42
C VAL A 72 13.24 6.63 -20.84
N PHE A 73 12.11 6.65 -20.13
CA PHE A 73 10.90 5.92 -20.47
C PHE A 73 9.88 6.83 -21.14
N THR A 74 9.22 6.34 -22.19
CA THR A 74 8.16 7.07 -22.87
C THR A 74 6.85 6.32 -22.77
N ALA A 75 5.77 7.00 -22.37
CA ALA A 75 4.44 6.40 -22.26
C ALA A 75 3.33 7.41 -22.56
N PRO A 76 2.18 6.97 -23.10
CA PRO A 76 1.02 7.85 -23.30
C PRO A 76 0.32 8.22 -21.98
N ILE A 77 0.48 7.40 -20.94
CA ILE A 77 -0.15 7.59 -19.63
C ILE A 77 0.93 7.46 -18.55
N LEU A 78 0.94 8.40 -17.61
CA LEU A 78 1.75 8.37 -16.41
C LEU A 78 0.84 8.45 -15.19
N VAL A 79 1.02 7.52 -14.24
CA VAL A 79 0.30 7.52 -12.97
C VAL A 79 1.29 7.85 -11.85
N ASN A 80 1.06 8.97 -11.15
CA ASN A 80 1.84 9.30 -9.97
C ASN A 80 1.31 8.53 -8.75
N ALA A 81 1.98 7.44 -8.41
CA ALA A 81 1.74 6.64 -7.21
C ALA A 81 2.89 6.75 -6.20
N ALA A 82 3.58 7.91 -6.16
CA ALA A 82 4.77 8.11 -5.34
C ALA A 82 4.49 8.38 -3.85
N GLY A 83 3.28 8.12 -3.34
CA GLY A 83 2.93 8.33 -1.94
C GLY A 83 3.17 9.77 -1.47
N SER A 84 3.82 9.95 -0.32
CA SER A 84 4.13 11.27 0.25
C SER A 84 5.09 12.12 -0.59
N TRP A 85 5.76 11.54 -1.58
CA TRP A 85 6.62 12.27 -2.51
C TRP A 85 5.86 12.88 -3.70
N ALA A 86 4.56 12.61 -3.85
CA ALA A 86 3.71 13.10 -4.95
C ALA A 86 3.31 14.58 -4.86
N ARG A 87 4.20 15.43 -4.32
CA ARG A 87 3.99 16.87 -4.18
C ARG A 87 4.07 17.62 -5.51
#